data_AF-A0A2P8K9W1-F1
#
_entry.id   AF-A0A2P8K9W1-F1
#
_cell.length_a   1.000
_cell.length_b   1.000
_cell.length_c   1.000
_cell.angle_alpha   90.00
_cell.angle_beta   90.00
_cell.angle_gamma   90.00
#
_symmetry.space_group_name_H-M   'P 1'
#
loop_
_entity.id
_entity.type
_entity.pdbx_description
1 polymer ?
#
loop_
_entity_poly.entity_id
_entity_poly.type
_entity_poly.pdbx_seq_one_letter_code
_entity_poly.pdbx_strand_id
1 'polypeptide(L)'
;MNTASKLLSGFALAILAAAGVQAETYHGVVKVTSTQTRAAVRAEGVVAARSGDQFSDVAGQGVARIASSVERASVRSQGVLAARSANPYAEGYGQGVTRVESHVDRASVRIQARAVARGDDLAI
;
A
#
# COMPACT_ATOMS: atom_id res chain seq x y z
N MET A 1 -38.67 -63.77 -41.50
CA MET A 1 -37.44 -63.02 -41.18
C MET A 1 -36.37 -64.00 -40.73
N ASN A 2 -35.26 -64.11 -41.46
CA ASN A 2 -34.18 -65.06 -41.17
C ASN A 2 -33.24 -64.50 -40.08
N THR A 3 -32.55 -65.39 -39.36
CA THR A 3 -31.63 -65.06 -38.25
C THR A 3 -30.60 -64.00 -38.63
N ALA A 4 -30.09 -64.04 -39.88
CA ALA A 4 -29.14 -63.07 -40.41
C ALA A 4 -29.67 -61.63 -40.38
N SER A 5 -30.95 -61.41 -40.73
CA SER A 5 -31.56 -60.07 -40.73
C SER A 5 -31.69 -59.49 -39.32
N LYS A 6 -31.97 -60.34 -38.32
CA LYS A 6 -32.06 -59.93 -36.91
C LYS A 6 -30.69 -59.54 -36.35
N LEU A 7 -29.65 -60.27 -36.73
CA LEU A 7 -28.27 -59.96 -36.33
C LEU A 7 -27.80 -58.65 -36.98
N LEU A 8 -28.09 -58.46 -38.26
CA LEU A 8 -27.71 -57.24 -38.97
C LEU A 8 -28.42 -56.00 -38.41
N SER A 9 -29.71 -56.09 -38.11
CA SER A 9 -30.45 -55.00 -37.48
C SER A 9 -29.96 -54.70 -36.06
N GLY A 10 -29.63 -55.74 -35.29
CA GLY A 10 -29.06 -55.58 -33.95
C GLY A 10 -27.69 -54.89 -33.98
N PHE A 11 -26.84 -55.28 -34.93
CA PHE A 11 -25.54 -54.63 -35.15
C PHE A 11 -25.69 -53.17 -35.58
N ALA A 12 -26.59 -52.88 -36.52
CA ALA A 12 -26.84 -51.50 -36.95
C ALA A 12 -27.32 -50.62 -35.79
N LEU A 13 -28.21 -51.16 -34.93
CA LEU A 13 -28.70 -50.45 -33.75
C LEU A 13 -27.60 -50.26 -32.71
N ALA A 14 -26.73 -51.27 -32.50
CA ALA A 14 -25.61 -51.19 -31.56
C ALA A 14 -24.54 -50.18 -32.01
N ILE A 15 -24.23 -50.12 -33.31
CA ILE A 15 -23.30 -49.12 -33.88
C ILE A 15 -23.88 -47.72 -33.73
N LEU A 16 -25.17 -47.53 -34.02
CA LEU A 16 -25.83 -46.24 -33.86
C LEU A 16 -25.89 -45.80 -32.39
N ALA A 17 -26.13 -46.73 -31.47
CA ALA A 17 -26.12 -46.45 -30.03
C ALA A 17 -24.70 -46.09 -29.53
N ALA A 18 -23.65 -46.72 -30.06
CA ALA A 18 -22.28 -46.43 -29.70
C ALA A 18 -21.81 -45.04 -30.19
N ALA A 19 -22.40 -44.51 -31.27
CA ALA A 19 -22.09 -43.18 -31.78
C ALA A 19 -22.49 -42.03 -30.84
N GLY A 20 -23.32 -42.31 -29.81
CA GLY A 20 -23.81 -41.32 -28.85
C GLY A 20 -22.95 -41.09 -27.60
N VAL A 21 -21.88 -41.87 -27.39
CA VAL A 21 -20.96 -41.65 -26.26
C VAL A 21 -20.01 -40.50 -26.60
N GLN A 22 -20.52 -39.28 -26.45
CA GLN A 22 -19.71 -38.06 -26.46
C GLN A 22 -19.17 -37.87 -25.04
N ALA A 23 -17.92 -38.25 -24.80
CA ALA A 23 -17.25 -37.88 -23.57
C ALA A 23 -17.08 -36.36 -23.56
N GLU A 24 -17.49 -35.69 -22.48
CA GLU A 24 -17.21 -34.27 -22.29
C GLU A 24 -15.71 -34.05 -22.44
N THR A 25 -15.32 -33.25 -23.42
CA THR A 25 -13.90 -32.98 -23.65
C THR A 25 -13.42 -32.05 -22.54
N TYR A 26 -12.57 -32.56 -21.66
CA TYR A 26 -11.94 -31.73 -20.64
C TYR A 26 -11.02 -30.72 -21.31
N HIS A 27 -11.43 -29.45 -21.34
CA HIS A 27 -10.68 -28.35 -21.96
C HIS A 27 -9.51 -27.81 -21.12
N GLY A 28 -9.21 -28.45 -19.98
CA GLY A 28 -8.20 -27.97 -19.04
C GLY A 28 -8.69 -26.82 -18.16
N VAL A 29 -7.81 -26.35 -17.26
CA VAL A 29 -8.06 -25.17 -16.43
C VAL A 29 -7.68 -23.92 -17.21
N VAL A 30 -8.58 -22.92 -17.22
CA VAL A 30 -8.29 -21.59 -17.76
C VAL A 30 -7.09 -20.99 -17.02
N LYS A 31 -6.01 -20.72 -17.76
CA LYS A 31 -4.83 -20.05 -17.22
C LYS A 31 -4.98 -18.55 -17.42
N VAL A 32 -4.95 -17.79 -16.32
CA VAL A 32 -4.90 -16.34 -16.37
C VAL A 32 -3.44 -15.91 -16.36
N THR A 33 -2.99 -15.31 -17.45
CA THR A 33 -1.68 -14.64 -17.51
C THR A 33 -1.83 -13.20 -17.05
N SER A 34 -0.99 -12.78 -16.10
CA SER A 34 -0.93 -11.39 -15.69
C SER A 34 -0.43 -10.53 -16.86
N THR A 35 -1.09 -9.40 -17.10
CA THR A 35 -0.70 -8.42 -18.13
C THR A 35 0.53 -7.61 -17.71
N GLN A 36 0.81 -7.50 -16.41
CA GLN A 36 1.91 -6.72 -15.86
C GLN A 36 3.01 -7.61 -15.30
N THR A 37 4.26 -7.16 -15.44
CA THR A 37 5.39 -7.83 -14.80
C THR A 37 5.42 -7.58 -13.29
N ARG A 38 5.97 -8.50 -12.50
CA ARG A 38 6.14 -8.28 -11.05
C ARG A 38 6.98 -7.04 -10.73
N ALA A 39 7.91 -6.68 -11.60
CA ALA A 39 8.72 -5.47 -11.47
C ALA A 39 7.88 -4.20 -11.64
N ALA A 40 6.99 -4.18 -12.63
CA ALA A 40 6.06 -3.05 -12.84
C ALA A 40 5.12 -2.86 -11.64
N VAL A 41 4.49 -3.94 -11.16
CA VAL A 41 3.62 -3.88 -9.96
C VAL A 41 4.40 -3.43 -8.72
N ARG A 42 5.65 -3.85 -8.57
CA ARG A 42 6.51 -3.41 -7.47
C ARG A 42 6.82 -1.92 -7.56
N ALA A 43 7.13 -1.42 -8.75
CA ALA A 43 7.40 0.00 -8.97
C ALA A 43 6.16 0.85 -8.67
N GLU A 44 5.00 0.46 -9.18
CA GLU A 44 3.71 1.11 -8.88
C GLU A 44 3.40 1.05 -7.38
N GLY A 45 3.63 -0.09 -6.73
CA GLY A 45 3.43 -0.25 -5.29
C GLY A 45 4.32 0.67 -4.44
N VAL A 46 5.56 0.91 -4.85
CA VAL A 46 6.46 1.86 -4.17
C VAL A 46 5.98 3.30 -4.34
N VAL A 47 5.52 3.68 -5.54
CA VAL A 47 4.96 5.01 -5.80
C VAL A 47 3.67 5.20 -4.99
N ALA A 48 2.78 4.20 -4.97
CA ALA A 48 1.55 4.23 -4.19
C ALA A 48 1.81 4.31 -2.69
N ALA A 49 2.79 3.56 -2.17
CA ALA A 49 3.16 3.61 -0.75
C ALA A 49 3.77 4.97 -0.34
N ARG A 50 4.44 5.66 -1.26
CA ARG A 50 5.01 7.01 -1.03
C ARG A 50 4.01 8.14 -1.29
N SER A 51 2.98 7.88 -2.10
CA SER A 51 1.89 8.81 -2.39
C SER A 51 1.12 9.09 -1.10
N GLY A 52 1.30 10.27 -0.53
CA GLY A 52 0.63 10.68 0.70
C GLY A 52 1.30 10.21 1.99
N ASP A 53 2.54 9.73 1.92
CA ASP A 53 3.33 9.47 3.13
C ASP A 53 3.61 10.79 3.85
N GLN A 54 2.88 11.00 4.95
CA GLN A 54 2.98 12.15 5.85
C GLN A 54 4.34 12.29 6.54
N PHE A 55 5.20 11.28 6.44
CA PHE A 55 6.57 11.30 6.99
C PHE A 55 7.64 11.37 5.90
N SER A 56 7.27 11.44 4.62
CA SER A 56 8.24 11.59 3.54
C SER A 56 8.96 12.94 3.62
N ASP A 57 10.16 13.04 3.02
CA ASP A 57 10.94 14.29 3.01
C ASP A 57 10.23 15.43 2.26
N VAL A 58 9.21 15.10 1.46
CA VAL A 58 8.34 16.05 0.76
C VAL A 58 7.01 16.30 1.48
N ALA A 59 6.70 15.57 2.56
CA ALA A 59 5.53 15.81 3.38
C ALA A 59 5.63 17.20 4.04
N GLY A 60 4.73 18.10 3.66
CA GLY A 60 4.76 19.49 4.09
C GLY A 60 5.52 20.45 3.17
N GLN A 61 5.91 20.02 1.96
CA GLN A 61 6.22 20.94 0.85
C GLN A 61 5.04 21.92 0.69
N GLY A 62 5.33 23.22 0.69
CA GLY A 62 4.32 24.29 0.62
C GLY A 62 3.83 24.83 1.98
N VAL A 63 4.12 24.16 3.10
CA VAL A 63 3.88 24.74 4.44
C VAL A 63 5.08 25.59 4.82
N ALA A 64 4.82 26.81 5.32
CA ALA A 64 5.87 27.71 5.80
C ALA A 64 6.79 26.99 6.79
N ARG A 65 8.08 26.88 6.44
CA ARG A 65 9.09 26.32 7.35
C ARG A 65 9.29 27.30 8.49
N ILE A 66 8.86 26.91 9.68
CA ILE A 66 9.17 27.65 10.91
C ILE A 66 10.66 27.40 11.19
N ALA A 67 11.49 28.41 10.92
CA ALA A 67 12.90 28.38 11.30
C ALA A 67 13.00 28.33 12.82
N SER A 68 13.51 27.23 13.35
CA SER A 68 13.87 27.15 14.77
C SER A 68 15.26 27.76 14.94
N SER A 69 15.45 28.54 16.00
CA SER A 69 16.76 29.02 16.44
C SER A 69 17.65 27.90 17.01
N VAL A 70 17.10 26.69 17.16
CA VAL A 70 17.80 25.53 17.72
C VAL A 70 17.91 24.43 16.65
N GLU A 71 19.12 23.90 16.48
CA GLU A 71 19.36 22.82 15.53
C GLU A 71 18.66 21.52 15.97
N ARG A 72 17.91 20.89 15.07
CA ARG A 72 17.17 19.65 15.33
C ARG A 72 18.09 18.50 15.79
N ALA A 73 19.31 18.44 15.26
CA ALA A 73 20.29 17.42 15.65
C ALA A 73 20.70 17.55 17.12
N SER A 74 20.88 18.78 17.60
CA SER A 74 21.21 19.10 18.99
C SER A 74 20.07 18.71 19.95
N VAL A 75 18.82 19.03 19.62
CA VAL A 75 17.66 18.61 20.45
C VAL A 75 17.56 17.09 20.53
N ARG A 76 17.81 16.40 19.41
CA ARG A 76 17.78 14.93 19.37
C ARG A 76 18.88 14.31 20.22
N SER A 77 20.12 14.83 20.17
CA SER A 77 21.21 14.30 20.98
C SER A 77 20.95 14.51 22.47
N GLN A 78 20.47 15.69 22.87
CA GLN A 78 20.07 15.99 24.25
C GLN A 78 18.96 15.05 24.75
N GLY A 79 17.94 14.79 23.92
CA GLY A 79 16.85 13.88 24.27
C GLY A 79 17.32 12.43 24.48
N VAL A 80 18.24 11.94 23.65
CA VAL A 80 18.82 10.59 23.80
C VAL A 80 19.65 10.49 25.08
N LEU A 81 20.42 11.53 25.43
CA LEU A 81 21.18 11.58 26.67
C LEU A 81 20.25 11.59 27.90
N ALA A 82 19.19 12.40 27.87
CA ALA A 82 18.22 12.44 28.95
C ALA A 82 17.52 11.09 29.14
N ALA A 83 17.10 10.43 28.05
CA ALA A 83 16.46 9.11 28.08
C ALA A 83 17.38 7.99 28.59
N ARG A 84 18.70 8.15 28.46
CA ARG A 84 19.70 7.21 29.01
C ARG A 84 20.07 7.49 30.47
N SER A 85 19.55 8.56 31.08
CA SER A 85 19.85 8.84 32.49
C SER A 85 19.24 7.77 33.39
N ALA A 86 19.96 7.42 34.47
CA ALA A 86 19.73 6.22 35.27
C ALA A 86 18.40 6.22 36.05
N ASN A 87 17.70 7.36 36.15
CA ASN A 87 16.44 7.46 36.88
C ASN A 87 15.44 8.41 36.18
N PRO A 88 14.41 7.88 35.48
CA PRO A 88 13.39 8.68 34.82
C PRO A 88 12.45 9.43 35.78
N TYR A 89 12.52 9.15 37.08
CA TYR A 89 11.71 9.79 38.14
C TYR A 89 12.52 10.73 39.05
N ALA A 90 13.80 10.96 38.75
CA ALA A 90 14.58 11.93 39.51
C ALA A 90 14.03 13.34 39.29
N GLU A 91 14.02 14.19 40.33
CA GLU A 91 13.48 15.56 40.30
C GLU A 91 14.19 16.51 39.29
N GLY A 92 15.18 16.03 38.54
CA GLY A 92 15.86 16.75 37.45
C GLY A 92 15.79 16.05 36.07
N TYR A 93 14.94 15.03 35.89
CA TYR A 93 14.83 14.34 34.61
C TYR A 93 14.33 15.31 33.52
N GLY A 94 15.19 15.57 32.53
CA GLY A 94 14.92 16.52 31.43
C GLY A 94 15.38 17.96 31.65
N GLN A 95 15.99 18.29 32.81
CA GLN A 95 16.39 19.67 33.15
C GLN A 95 17.52 20.24 32.25
N GLY A 96 18.25 19.38 31.53
CA GLY A 96 19.27 19.76 30.53
C GLY A 96 18.80 19.70 29.07
N VAL A 97 17.53 19.41 28.80
CA VAL A 97 16.99 19.40 27.43
C VAL A 97 16.51 20.80 27.07
N THR A 98 17.01 21.35 25.97
CA THR A 98 16.57 22.66 25.50
C THR A 98 15.06 22.63 25.20
N ARG A 99 14.29 23.45 25.91
CA ARG A 99 12.86 23.65 25.63
C ARG A 99 12.73 24.59 24.44
N VAL A 100 12.20 24.08 23.33
CA VAL A 100 11.90 24.87 22.15
C VAL A 100 10.48 25.44 22.29
N GLU A 101 10.39 26.74 22.52
CA GLU A 101 9.11 27.46 22.51
C GLU A 101 8.85 28.06 21.13
N SER A 102 7.61 27.98 20.66
CA SER A 102 7.17 28.59 19.41
C SER A 102 6.15 29.67 19.72
N HIS A 103 6.39 30.88 19.24
CA HIS A 103 5.41 31.99 19.29
C HIS A 103 4.44 31.95 18.11
N VAL A 104 4.54 30.96 17.22
CA VAL A 104 3.63 30.81 16.09
C VAL A 104 2.28 30.31 16.58
N ASP A 105 1.21 31.02 16.22
CA ASP A 105 -0.15 30.57 16.49
C ASP A 105 -0.41 29.19 15.84
N ARG A 106 -0.77 28.22 16.67
CA ARG A 106 -1.02 26.84 16.22
C ARG A 106 -2.30 26.75 15.38
N ALA A 107 -3.28 27.63 15.59
CA ALA A 107 -4.51 27.64 14.81
C ALA A 107 -4.22 28.06 13.37
N SER A 108 -3.45 29.13 13.15
CA SER A 108 -3.05 29.58 11.81
C SER A 108 -2.25 28.51 11.04
N VAL A 109 -1.28 27.84 11.68
CA VAL A 109 -0.51 26.74 11.06
C VAL A 109 -1.41 25.59 10.62
N ARG A 110 -2.40 25.23 11.44
CA ARG A 110 -3.37 24.16 11.09
C ARG A 110 -4.25 24.56 9.92
N ILE A 111 -4.64 25.83 9.81
CA ILE A 111 -5.42 26.35 8.69
C ILE A 111 -4.58 26.32 7.41
N GLN A 112 -3.34 26.80 7.46
CA GLN A 112 -2.41 26.79 6.33
C GLN A 112 -2.12 25.36 5.85
N ALA A 113 -1.86 24.42 6.77
CA ALA A 113 -1.65 23.02 6.42
C ALA A 113 -2.87 22.38 5.74
N ARG A 114 -4.09 22.73 6.18
CA ARG A 114 -5.34 22.25 5.56
C ARG A 114 -5.58 22.86 4.18
N ALA A 115 -5.18 24.10 3.96
CA ALA A 115 -5.28 24.76 2.65
C ALA A 115 -4.29 24.15 1.64
N VAL A 116 -3.03 23.96 2.05
CA VAL A 116 -2.02 23.27 1.23
C VAL A 116 -2.44 21.84 0.90
N ALA A 117 -2.98 21.09 1.86
CA ALA A 117 -3.51 19.75 1.62
C ALA A 117 -4.70 19.72 0.64
N ARG A 118 -5.43 20.83 0.49
CA ARG A 118 -6.51 21.00 -0.49
C ARG A 118 -6.01 21.49 -1.86
N GLY A 119 -4.73 21.82 -2.00
CA GLY A 119 -4.18 22.41 -3.22
C GLY A 119 -4.50 23.89 -3.38
N ASP A 120 -4.98 24.54 -2.33
CA ASP A 120 -5.15 25.98 -2.29
C ASP A 120 -3.75 26.59 -2.10
N ASP A 121 -3.11 27.03 -3.18
CA ASP A 121 -1.89 27.86 -3.11
C ASP A 121 -2.29 29.18 -2.43
N LEU A 122 -2.14 29.22 -1.11
CA LEU A 122 -2.24 30.45 -0.36
C LEU A 122 -1.05 31.32 -0.75
N ALA A 123 -1.30 32.28 -1.64
CA ALA A 123 -0.35 33.34 -1.95
C ALA A 123 0.17 33.92 -0.64
N ILE A 124 1.47 33.74 -0.41
CA ILE A 124 2.24 34.30 0.70
C ILE A 124 2.61 35.74 0.34
#